data_AF-A0A316TVI8-F1
#
_entry.id   AF-A0A316TVI8-F1
#
_cell.length_a   1.000
_cell.length_b   1.000
_cell.length_c   1.000
_cell.angle_alpha   90.00
_cell.angle_beta   90.00
_cell.angle_gamma   90.00
#
_symmetry.space_group_name_H-M   'P 1'
#
loop_
_entity.id
_entity.type
_entity.pdbx_description
1 polymer ?
#
loop_
_entity_poly.entity_id
_entity_poly.type
_entity_poly.pdbx_seq_one_letter_code
_entity_poly.pdbx_strand_id
1 'polypeptide(L)'
;MHNIKVQFTVPNVEKVVNLDVHVNGEKRNLKFRVESFDWNPGNGSSENLIAILRERILNYDSDWELYHIGSPVDDRIPVTFRHRSHY
;
A
#
# COMPACT_ATOMS: atom_id res chain seq x y z
N MET A 1 -19.95 17.91 0.20
CA MET A 1 -19.21 16.74 0.74
C MET A 1 -18.00 17.26 1.50
N HIS A 2 -17.90 16.97 2.79
CA HIS A 2 -16.70 17.32 3.57
C HIS A 2 -15.74 16.13 3.52
N ASN A 3 -14.55 16.35 2.98
CA ASN A 3 -13.52 15.31 2.90
C ASN A 3 -12.69 15.34 4.18
N ILE A 4 -12.71 14.26 4.96
CA ILE A 4 -11.87 14.10 6.14
C ILE A 4 -10.60 13.37 5.71
N LYS A 5 -9.43 14.00 5.90
CA LYS A 5 -8.13 13.37 5.68
C LYS A 5 -7.53 12.97 7.03
N VAL A 6 -7.24 11.69 7.19
CA VAL A 6 -6.52 11.16 8.35
C VAL A 6 -5.15 10.71 7.89
N GLN A 7 -4.10 11.33 8.42
CA GLN A 7 -2.71 10.97 8.14
C GLN A 7 -2.12 10.30 9.38
N PHE A 8 -1.50 9.14 9.19
CA PHE A 8 -0.81 8.42 10.25
C PHE A 8 0.51 7.88 9.71
N THR A 9 1.52 7.83 10.58
CA THR A 9 2.85 7.29 10.24
C THR A 9 2.98 5.92 10.87
N VAL A 10 3.31 4.91 10.06
CA VAL A 10 3.58 3.55 10.52
C VAL A 10 5.10 3.38 10.57
N PRO A 11 5.71 3.25 11.75
CA PRO A 11 7.16 3.07 11.86
C PRO A 11 7.57 1.65 11.39
N ASN A 12 8.43 1.63 10.36
CA ASN A 12 9.24 0.54 9.80
C ASN A 12 8.54 -0.79 9.42
N VAL A 13 8.74 -1.22 8.17
CA VAL A 13 7.73 -1.80 7.28
C VAL A 13 7.92 -3.29 6.99
N GLU A 14 6.92 -4.06 7.43
CA GLU A 14 6.35 -5.30 6.84
C GLU A 14 5.17 -5.70 7.74
N LYS A 15 4.18 -4.81 7.88
CA LYS A 15 3.07 -5.01 8.84
C LYS A 15 1.72 -4.60 8.29
N VAL A 16 0.71 -5.34 8.73
CA VAL A 16 -0.71 -5.03 8.54
C VAL A 16 -1.15 -4.04 9.62
N VAL A 17 -1.86 -2.99 9.20
CA VAL A 17 -2.44 -1.98 10.08
C VAL A 17 -3.95 -2.04 9.97
N ASN A 18 -4.63 -2.19 11.10
CA ASN A 18 -6.09 -2.10 11.19
C ASN A 18 -6.45 -0.75 11.80
N LEU A 19 -7.32 0.01 11.14
CA LEU A 19 -7.87 1.28 11.60
C LEU A 19 -9.38 1.15 11.78
N ASP A 20 -9.83 1.39 13.00
CA ASP A 20 -11.25 1.48 13.35
C ASP A 20 -11.64 2.96 13.37
N VAL A 21 -12.40 3.40 12.36
CA VAL A 21 -12.85 4.80 12.24
C VAL A 21 -14.34 4.88 12.53
N HIS A 22 -14.74 5.85 13.34
CA HIS A 22 -16.16 6.13 13.59
C HIS A 22 -16.53 7.46 12.91
N VAL A 23 -17.43 7.42 11.93
CA VAL A 23 -17.92 8.61 11.21
C VAL A 23 -19.42 8.73 11.46
N ASN A 24 -19.85 9.79 12.14
CA ASN A 24 -21.26 10.02 12.50
C ASN A 24 -21.93 8.83 13.21
N GLY A 25 -21.18 8.10 14.03
CA GLY A 25 -21.66 6.89 14.73
C GLY A 25 -21.55 5.60 13.93
N GLU A 26 -21.27 5.66 12.62
CA GLU A 26 -20.99 4.46 11.81
C GLU A 26 -19.54 4.01 11.99
N LYS A 27 -19.35 2.77 12.43
CA LYS A 27 -18.03 2.13 12.52
C LYS A 27 -17.61 1.64 11.14
N ARG A 28 -16.40 2.03 10.71
CA ARG A 28 -15.75 1.55 9.49
C ARG A 28 -14.39 0.95 9.85
N ASN A 29 -14.22 -0.31 9.48
CA ASN A 29 -12.95 -1.01 9.65
C ASN A 29 -12.18 -0.94 8.34
N LEU A 30 -11.00 -0.32 8.40
CA LEU A 30 -10.08 -0.20 7.28
C LEU A 30 -8.82 -1.00 7.60
N LYS A 31 -8.39 -1.83 6.67
CA LYS A 31 -7.19 -2.65 6.83
C LYS A 31 -6.22 -2.33 5.70
N PHE A 32 -5.01 -1.97 6.08
CA PHE A 32 -3.92 -1.63 5.18
C PHE A 32 -2.74 -2.56 5.41
N ARG A 33 -1.95 -2.80 4.36
CA ARG A 33 -0.68 -3.52 4.45
C ARG A 33 0.34 -2.73 3.65
N VAL A 34 1.49 -2.48 4.25
CA VAL A 34 2.62 -1.85 3.57
C VAL A 34 3.68 -2.92 3.31
N GLU A 35 4.06 -3.07 2.05
CA GLU A 35 5.14 -3.95 1.63
C GLU A 35 6.23 -3.15 0.93
N SER A 36 7.48 -3.57 1.11
CA SER A 36 8.62 -2.96 0.44
C SER A 36 9.11 -3.90 -0.66
N PHE A 37 9.04 -3.46 -1.91
CA PHE A 37 9.53 -4.22 -3.05
C PHE A 37 10.95 -3.78 -3.42
N ASP A 38 11.74 -4.67 -4.02
CA ASP A 38 13.08 -4.33 -4.49
C ASP A 38 13.01 -3.31 -5.62
N TRP A 39 13.80 -2.26 -5.49
CA TRP A 39 13.89 -1.13 -6.41
C TRP A 39 15.34 -0.68 -6.59
N ASN A 40 16.24 -1.64 -6.81
CA ASN A 40 17.65 -1.34 -7.04
C ASN A 40 17.86 -0.92 -8.51
N PRO A 41 18.37 0.29 -8.79
CA PRO A 41 18.67 0.75 -10.16
C PRO A 41 19.75 -0.07 -10.87
N GLY A 42 20.54 -0.86 -10.13
CA GLY A 42 21.47 -1.85 -10.67
C GLY A 42 20.80 -3.11 -11.24
N ASN A 43 19.50 -3.33 -10.98
CA ASN A 43 18.76 -4.48 -11.50
C ASN A 43 18.25 -4.31 -12.94
N GLY A 44 18.53 -3.18 -13.60
CA GLY A 44 18.19 -2.96 -15.01
C GLY A 44 17.69 -1.55 -15.30
N SER A 45 17.05 -1.38 -16.46
CA SER A 45 16.41 -0.11 -16.83
C SER A 45 15.21 0.19 -15.93
N SER A 46 14.81 1.46 -15.85
CA SER A 46 13.57 1.86 -15.17
C SER A 46 12.35 1.11 -15.71
N GLU A 47 12.33 0.78 -17.00
CA GLU A 47 11.25 -0.01 -17.61
C GLU A 47 11.18 -1.43 -17.06
N ASN A 48 12.33 -2.08 -16.84
CA ASN A 48 12.40 -3.40 -16.23
C ASN A 48 11.89 -3.39 -14.78
N LEU A 49 12.29 -2.38 -13.99
CA LEU A 49 11.82 -2.21 -12.62
C LEU A 49 10.30 -2.00 -12.57
N ILE A 50 9.75 -1.18 -13.47
CA ILE A 50 8.30 -0.97 -13.60
C ILE A 50 7.59 -2.27 -13.99
N ALA A 51 8.15 -3.05 -14.91
CA ALA A 51 7.57 -4.32 -15.34
C ALA A 51 7.48 -5.32 -14.18
N ILE A 52 8.58 -5.48 -13.42
CA ILE A 52 8.64 -6.37 -12.24
C ILE A 52 7.62 -5.92 -11.19
N LEU A 53 7.58 -4.62 -10.88
CA LEU A 53 6.64 -4.10 -9.88
C LEU A 53 5.18 -4.31 -10.32
N ARG A 54 4.88 -4.06 -11.59
CA ARG A 54 3.54 -4.29 -12.16
C ARG A 54 3.15 -5.75 -12.03
N GLU A 55 4.04 -6.67 -12.37
CA GLU A 55 3.79 -8.11 -12.26
C GLU A 55 3.52 -8.51 -10.80
N ARG A 56 4.33 -8.04 -9.85
CA ARG A 56 4.12 -8.30 -8.41
C ARG A 56 2.77 -7.77 -7.92
N ILE A 57 2.34 -6.58 -8.39
CA ILE A 57 1.04 -6.00 -8.02
C ILE A 57 -0.13 -6.76 -8.65
N LEU A 58 -0.02 -7.15 -9.92
CA LEU A 58 -1.10 -7.87 -10.63
C LEU A 58 -1.32 -9.28 -10.08
N ASN A 59 -0.25 -9.94 -9.66
CA ASN A 59 -0.29 -11.28 -9.08
C ASN A 59 -0.45 -11.27 -7.56
N TYR A 60 -0.74 -10.11 -6.97
CA TYR A 60 -0.94 -9.97 -5.54
C TYR A 60 -2.27 -10.61 -5.09
N ASP A 61 -2.43 -10.81 -3.78
CA ASP A 61 -3.64 -11.35 -3.16
C ASP A 61 -4.89 -10.56 -3.59
N SER A 62 -5.90 -11.27 -4.14
CA SER A 62 -7.13 -10.70 -4.69
C SER A 62 -7.98 -9.95 -3.66
N ASP A 63 -7.85 -10.31 -2.39
CA ASP A 63 -8.55 -9.65 -1.28
C ASP A 63 -7.97 -8.26 -0.99
N TRP A 64 -6.87 -7.90 -1.64
CA TRP A 64 -6.21 -6.62 -1.50
C TRP A 64 -6.22 -5.85 -2.81
N GLU A 65 -6.29 -4.53 -2.70
CA GLU A 65 -6.22 -3.62 -3.84
C GLU A 65 -5.09 -2.61 -3.64
N LEU A 66 -4.43 -2.23 -4.73
CA LEU A 66 -3.40 -1.20 -4.71
C LEU A 66 -4.02 0.12 -4.22
N TYR A 67 -3.48 0.66 -3.13
CA TYR A 67 -3.93 1.93 -2.55
C TYR A 67 -2.96 3.07 -2.85
N HIS A 68 -1.66 2.85 -2.66
CA HIS A 68 -0.63 3.88 -2.86
C HIS A 68 0.72 3.26 -3.18
N ILE A 69 1.48 3.88 -4.08
CA ILE A 69 2.91 3.60 -4.30
C ILE A 69 3.68 4.81 -3.80
N GLY A 70 4.55 4.60 -2.81
CA GLY A 70 5.39 5.66 -2.26
C GLY A 70 6.65 5.90 -3.09
N SER A 71 7.45 6.87 -2.68
CA SER A 71 8.75 7.13 -3.29
C SER A 71 9.75 6.02 -2.94
N PRO A 72 10.64 5.63 -3.86
CA PRO A 72 11.77 4.77 -3.53
C PRO A 72 12.60 5.36 -2.39
N VAL A 73 13.00 4.49 -1.45
CA VAL A 73 13.91 4.80 -0.34
C VAL A 73 14.98 3.72 -0.34
N ASP A 74 16.24 4.13 -0.44
CA ASP A 74 17.37 3.25 -0.71
C ASP A 74 17.09 2.37 -1.95
N ASP A 75 17.25 1.06 -1.83
CA ASP A 75 16.98 0.08 -2.90
C ASP A 75 15.57 -0.53 -2.81
N ARG A 76 14.60 0.12 -2.16
CA ARG A 76 13.24 -0.40 -2.00
C ARG A 76 12.17 0.63 -2.33
N ILE A 77 11.04 0.16 -2.85
CA ILE A 77 9.85 0.97 -3.08
C ILE A 77 8.70 0.49 -2.18
N PRO A 78 8.14 1.34 -1.31
CA PRO A 78 7.01 0.99 -0.48
C PRO A 78 5.71 1.03 -1.29
N VAL A 79 4.90 0.00 -1.16
CA VAL A 79 3.57 -0.10 -1.76
C VAL A 79 2.58 -0.45 -0.68
N THR A 80 1.50 0.33 -0.63
CA THR A 80 0.40 0.16 0.29
C THR A 80 -0.76 -0.49 -0.42
N PHE A 81 -1.25 -1.57 0.14
CA PHE A 81 -2.48 -2.23 -0.25
C PHE A 81 -3.56 -1.99 0.78
N ARG A 82 -4.80 -1.87 0.32
CA ARG A 82 -6.00 -1.83 1.16
C ARG A 82 -6.75 -3.15 1.01
N HIS A 83 -7.20 -3.74 2.10
CA HIS A 83 -8.09 -4.89 2.03
C HIS A 83 -9.43 -4.47 1.44
N ARG A 84 -9.97 -5.26 0.52
CA ARG A 84 -11.34 -5.12 0.02
C ARG A 84 -12.29 -5.45 1.15
N SER A 85 -12.74 -4.45 1.89
CA SER A 85 -13.87 -4.64 2.80
C SER A 85 -15.12 -4.74 1.95
N HIS A 86 -15.67 -5.94 1.81
CA HIS A 86 -17.03 -6.13 1.31
C HIS A 86 -17.99 -5.56 2.36
N TYR A 87 -18.58 -4.41 2.06
CA TYR A 87 -19.73 -3.86 2.80
C TYR A 87 -21.02 -4.37 2.16
#